data_AF-A0A139CXJ0-F1
#
_entry.id   AF-A0A139CXJ0-F1
#
_cell.length_a   1.000
_cell.length_b   1.000
_cell.length_c   1.000
_cell.angle_alpha   90.00
_cell.angle_beta   90.00
_cell.angle_gamma   90.00
#
_symmetry.space_group_name_H-M   'P 1'
#
loop_
_entity.id
_entity.type
_entity.pdbx_description
1 polymer ?
#
loop_
_entity_poly.entity_id
_entity_poly.type
_entity_poly.pdbx_seq_one_letter_code
_entity_poly.pdbx_strand_id
1 'polypeptide(L)'
;MISKLRERICNVAKREEGFTLIELMIVIAVLGILAGIAIPRFSGVQDKAEVAAVKSELKSIQTGLEMYNAENGEYPGNLSDITSYVEIDGLNDYTSTTTAGGYSVTTSAGGVTVTLTPGGISESTN
;
A
#
# COMPACT_ATOMS: atom_id res chain seq x y z
N MET A 1 26.99 15.61 75.15
CA MET A 1 27.89 14.59 74.58
C MET A 1 27.27 13.80 73.40
N ILE A 2 26.07 14.16 72.90
CA ILE A 2 25.35 13.39 71.86
C ILE A 2 25.35 14.09 70.48
N SER A 3 25.83 15.34 70.38
CA SER A 3 25.85 16.11 69.12
C SER A 3 26.87 15.63 68.08
N LYS A 4 27.80 14.74 68.43
CA LYS A 4 28.79 14.18 67.48
C LYS A 4 28.33 12.92 66.73
N LEU A 5 27.11 12.43 66.96
CA LEU A 5 26.64 11.18 66.34
C LEU A 5 25.86 11.36 65.03
N ARG A 6 25.45 12.59 64.70
CA ARG A 6 24.62 12.86 63.50
C ARG A 6 25.42 13.08 62.21
N GLU A 7 26.74 13.11 62.29
CA GLU A 7 27.63 13.39 61.15
C GLU A 7 28.09 12.13 60.40
N ARG A 8 27.75 10.93 60.91
CA ARG A 8 28.01 9.66 60.22
C ARG A 8 26.83 9.12 59.41
N ILE A 9 25.73 9.86 59.31
CA ILE A 9 24.58 9.45 58.53
C ILE A 9 24.47 10.33 57.29
N CYS A 10 24.60 9.68 56.13
CA CYS A 10 24.42 10.22 54.78
C CYS A 10 25.64 10.89 54.16
N ASN A 11 26.56 10.07 53.68
CA ASN A 11 27.02 10.25 52.31
C ASN A 11 27.29 8.88 51.68
N VAL A 12 26.23 8.15 51.37
CA VAL A 12 26.31 7.15 50.31
C VAL A 12 26.44 7.98 49.03
N ALA A 13 27.67 8.39 48.73
CA ALA A 13 28.00 9.07 47.50
C ALA A 13 27.49 8.17 46.36
N LYS A 14 26.38 8.58 45.76
CA LYS A 14 25.79 7.91 44.63
C LYS A 14 26.87 7.97 43.55
N ARG A 15 27.51 6.83 43.28
CA ARG A 15 28.49 6.73 42.21
C ARG A 15 27.73 7.03 40.94
N GLU A 16 27.95 8.22 40.37
CA GLU A 16 27.49 8.51 39.02
C GLU A 16 28.37 7.67 38.09
N GLU A 17 27.86 6.48 37.76
CA GLU A 17 28.44 5.61 36.76
C GLU A 17 28.22 6.28 35.40
N GLY A 18 29.22 7.04 34.96
CA GLY A 18 29.25 7.64 33.64
C GLY A 18 29.38 6.56 32.57
N PHE A 19 28.66 6.73 31.47
CA PHE A 19 28.78 5.90 30.28
C PHE A 19 30.23 5.88 29.78
N THR A 20 30.79 4.71 29.51
CA THR A 20 32.11 4.62 28.91
C THR A 20 32.06 5.00 27.43
N LEU A 21 33.11 5.65 26.92
CA LEU A 21 33.20 5.96 25.49
C LEU A 21 33.16 4.68 24.63
N ILE A 22 33.71 3.59 25.14
CA ILE A 22 33.70 2.29 24.46
C ILE A 22 32.29 1.69 24.37
N GLU A 23 31.44 1.87 25.38
CA GLU A 23 30.02 1.48 25.31
C GLU A 23 29.31 2.21 24.19
N LEU A 24 29.51 3.52 24.07
CA LEU A 24 28.88 4.29 22.99
C LEU A 24 29.44 3.92 21.60
N MET A 25 30.75 3.64 21.50
CA MET A 25 31.37 3.22 20.24
C MET A 25 30.82 1.89 19.71
N ILE A 26 30.62 0.91 20.59
CA ILE A 26 30.04 -0.39 20.18
C ILE A 26 28.58 -0.21 19.75
N VAL A 27 27.81 0.65 20.44
CA VAL A 27 26.41 0.93 20.09
C VAL A 27 26.30 1.52 18.69
N ILE A 28 27.07 2.56 18.37
CA ILE A 28 27.02 3.16 17.03
C ILE A 28 27.58 2.23 15.95
N ALA A 29 28.56 1.38 16.29
CA ALA A 29 29.08 0.37 15.37
C ALA A 29 28.02 -0.68 15.01
N VAL A 30 27.27 -1.19 15.99
CA VAL A 30 26.17 -2.13 15.76
C VAL A 30 25.00 -1.45 15.04
N LEU A 31 24.66 -0.21 15.40
CA LEU A 31 23.64 0.58 14.68
C LEU A 31 24.03 0.80 13.21
N GLY A 32 25.32 1.00 12.90
CA GLY A 32 25.81 1.11 11.53
C GLY A 32 25.61 -0.18 10.73
N ILE A 33 25.88 -1.34 11.32
CA ILE A 33 25.66 -2.65 10.68
C ILE A 33 24.16 -2.90 10.45
N LEU A 34 23.33 -2.66 11.47
CA LEU A 34 21.88 -2.84 11.38
C LEU A 34 21.26 -1.90 10.35
N ALA A 35 21.67 -0.63 10.31
CA ALA A 35 21.18 0.35 9.34
C ALA A 35 21.50 -0.06 7.89
N GLY A 36 22.65 -0.72 7.65
CA GLY A 36 23.02 -1.23 6.33
C GLY A 36 22.17 -2.42 5.85
N ILE A 37 21.64 -3.22 6.77
CA ILE A 37 20.80 -4.41 6.46
C ILE A 37 19.31 -4.06 6.47
N ALA A 38 18.92 -2.97 7.12
CA ALA A 38 17.53 -2.60 7.39
C ALA A 38 16.75 -2.00 6.21
N ILE A 39 16.97 -2.46 4.97
CA ILE A 39 16.12 -2.09 3.82
C ILE A 39 15.28 -3.30 3.41
N PRO A 40 14.18 -3.61 4.12
CA PRO A 40 13.20 -4.55 3.60
C PRO A 40 12.61 -3.95 2.32
N ARG A 41 12.80 -4.64 1.18
CA ARG A 41 12.22 -4.22 -0.10
C ARG A 41 10.73 -4.55 -0.10
N PHE A 42 9.91 -3.55 0.21
CA PHE A 42 8.44 -3.65 0.15
C PHE A 42 7.84 -3.46 -1.25
N SER A 43 8.67 -3.22 -2.28
CA SER A 43 8.21 -2.90 -3.64
C SER A 43 7.13 -3.86 -4.15
N GLY A 44 7.37 -5.17 -4.10
CA GLY A 44 6.42 -6.15 -4.64
C GLY A 44 5.16 -6.38 -3.82
N VAL A 45 5.05 -5.84 -2.59
CA VAL A 45 3.81 -5.88 -1.80
C VAL A 45 2.89 -4.73 -2.20
N GLN A 46 3.48 -3.56 -2.46
CA GLN A 46 2.74 -2.39 -2.90
C GLN A 46 2.14 -2.62 -4.30
N ASP A 47 2.92 -3.16 -5.24
CA ASP A 47 2.46 -3.48 -6.60
C ASP A 47 1.27 -4.45 -6.58
N LYS A 48 1.34 -5.49 -5.73
CA LYS A 48 0.24 -6.47 -5.58
C LYS A 48 -1.01 -5.86 -4.95
N ALA A 49 -0.84 -4.95 -4.00
CA ALA A 49 -1.96 -4.27 -3.36
C ALA A 49 -2.68 -3.35 -4.36
N GLU A 50 -1.93 -2.65 -5.21
CA GLU A 50 -2.45 -1.79 -6.27
C GLU A 50 -3.26 -2.60 -7.29
N VAL A 51 -2.69 -3.72 -7.77
CA VAL A 51 -3.39 -4.64 -8.69
C VAL A 51 -4.67 -5.22 -8.06
N ALA A 52 -4.63 -5.56 -6.78
CA ALA A 52 -5.81 -6.06 -6.06
C ALA A 52 -6.92 -5.00 -5.93
N ALA A 53 -6.54 -3.74 -5.69
CA ALA A 53 -7.48 -2.62 -5.62
C ALA A 53 -8.16 -2.41 -6.98
N VAL A 54 -7.38 -2.32 -8.05
CA VAL A 54 -7.90 -2.16 -9.41
C VAL A 54 -8.80 -3.32 -9.83
N LYS A 55 -8.46 -4.56 -9.46
CA LYS A 55 -9.35 -5.71 -9.72
C LYS A 55 -10.71 -5.57 -9.03
N SER A 56 -10.74 -5.01 -7.82
CA SER A 56 -12.00 -4.79 -7.09
C SER A 56 -12.85 -3.72 -7.78
N GLU A 57 -12.21 -2.67 -8.27
CA GLU A 57 -12.88 -1.60 -9.02
C GLU A 57 -13.41 -2.12 -10.36
N LEU A 58 -12.62 -2.88 -11.12
CA LEU A 58 -13.05 -3.50 -12.37
C LEU A 58 -14.25 -4.45 -12.18
N LYS A 59 -14.38 -5.13 -11.04
CA LYS A 59 -15.59 -5.92 -10.73
C LYS A 59 -16.82 -5.05 -10.56
N SER A 60 -16.67 -3.89 -9.93
CA SER A 60 -17.77 -2.94 -9.76
C SER A 60 -18.17 -2.34 -11.11
N ILE A 61 -17.19 -2.00 -11.95
CA ILE A 61 -17.39 -1.58 -13.34
C ILE A 61 -18.11 -2.67 -14.14
N GLN A 62 -17.70 -3.94 -14.02
CA GLN A 62 -18.37 -5.07 -14.66
C GLN A 62 -19.86 -5.12 -14.30
N THR A 63 -20.19 -4.99 -13.01
CA THR A 63 -21.60 -4.94 -12.59
C THR A 63 -22.34 -3.76 -13.20
N GLY A 64 -21.74 -2.57 -13.26
CA GLY A 64 -22.34 -1.41 -13.92
C GLY A 64 -22.58 -1.62 -15.42
N LEU A 65 -21.63 -2.27 -16.12
CA LEU A 65 -21.77 -2.62 -17.54
C LEU A 65 -22.86 -3.66 -17.79
N GLU A 66 -22.99 -4.65 -16.91
CA GLU A 66 -24.06 -5.65 -16.96
C GLU A 66 -25.44 -5.02 -16.71
N MET A 67 -25.54 -4.08 -15.78
CA MET A 67 -26.77 -3.31 -15.53
C MET A 67 -27.16 -2.46 -16.74
N TYR A 68 -26.20 -1.71 -17.31
CA TYR A 68 -26.45 -0.92 -18.51
C TYR A 68 -26.92 -1.80 -19.68
N ASN A 69 -26.30 -2.97 -19.87
CA ASN A 69 -26.70 -3.91 -20.92
C ASN A 69 -28.08 -4.50 -20.68
N ALA A 70 -28.45 -4.78 -19.43
CA ALA A 70 -29.77 -5.27 -19.08
C ALA A 70 -30.89 -4.25 -19.39
N GLU A 71 -30.59 -2.95 -19.29
CA GLU A 71 -31.55 -1.88 -19.57
C GLU A 71 -31.61 -1.48 -21.05
N ASN A 72 -30.45 -1.35 -21.70
CA ASN A 72 -30.34 -0.80 -23.06
C ASN A 72 -30.18 -1.88 -24.15
N GLY A 73 -29.92 -3.14 -23.77
CA GLY A 73 -29.71 -4.26 -24.70
C GLY A 73 -28.33 -4.26 -25.38
N GLU A 74 -27.51 -3.24 -25.17
CA GLU A 74 -26.16 -3.10 -25.71
C GLU A 74 -25.18 -2.62 -24.63
N TYR A 75 -23.89 -2.86 -24.84
CA TYR A 75 -22.85 -2.32 -23.95
C TYR A 75 -22.56 -0.86 -24.32
N PRO A 76 -22.25 0.00 -23.33
CA PRO A 76 -22.00 1.41 -23.58
C PRO A 76 -20.72 1.60 -24.39
N GLY A 77 -20.67 2.66 -25.21
CA GLY A 77 -19.45 2.99 -25.97
C GLY A 77 -18.33 3.55 -25.10
N ASN A 78 -18.69 4.21 -23.98
CA ASN A 78 -17.75 4.82 -23.05
C ASN A 78 -18.09 4.43 -21.62
N LEU A 79 -17.08 4.35 -20.75
CA LEU A 79 -17.29 4.14 -19.31
C LEU A 79 -18.02 5.30 -18.63
N SER A 80 -18.03 6.51 -19.22
CA SER A 80 -18.81 7.64 -18.71
C SER A 80 -20.31 7.35 -18.70
N ASP A 81 -20.78 6.47 -19.58
CA ASP A 81 -22.22 6.20 -19.73
C ASP A 81 -22.76 5.32 -18.58
N ILE A 82 -21.88 4.74 -17.76
CA ILE A 82 -22.25 3.90 -16.61
C ILE A 82 -22.10 4.57 -15.24
N THR A 83 -21.70 5.85 -15.18
CA THR A 83 -21.49 6.55 -13.91
C THR A 83 -22.77 6.71 -13.09
N SER A 84 -23.94 6.49 -13.70
CA SER A 84 -25.24 6.44 -13.03
C SER A 84 -25.48 5.14 -12.25
N TYR A 85 -24.74 4.07 -12.56
CA TYR A 85 -24.88 2.74 -11.95
C TYR A 85 -23.73 2.41 -11.01
N VAL A 86 -22.54 2.94 -11.27
CA VAL A 86 -21.33 2.70 -10.47
C VAL A 86 -20.49 3.97 -10.40
N GLU A 87 -19.95 4.26 -9.21
CA GLU A 87 -18.94 5.31 -9.07
C GLU A 87 -17.59 4.76 -9.51
N ILE A 88 -16.95 5.46 -10.44
CA ILE A 88 -15.61 5.15 -10.94
C ILE A 88 -14.70 6.30 -10.55
N ASP A 89 -13.70 6.01 -9.71
CA ASP A 89 -12.69 7.02 -9.39
C ASP A 89 -11.62 6.98 -10.49
N GLY A 90 -11.14 8.15 -10.92
CA GLY A 90 -10.12 8.19 -11.97
C GLY A 90 -10.55 7.59 -13.33
N LEU A 91 -11.72 7.96 -13.86
CA LEU A 91 -12.25 7.44 -15.13
C LEU A 91 -11.24 7.45 -16.31
N ASN A 92 -10.31 8.41 -16.33
CA ASN A 92 -9.28 8.54 -17.36
C ASN A 92 -8.17 7.49 -17.27
N ASP A 93 -8.07 6.79 -16.14
CA ASP A 93 -7.10 5.71 -15.92
C ASP A 93 -7.54 4.39 -16.56
N TYR A 94 -8.78 4.36 -17.08
CA TYR A 94 -9.39 3.25 -17.78
C TYR A 94 -9.58 3.57 -19.26
N THR A 95 -9.08 2.67 -20.12
CA THR A 95 -9.38 2.70 -21.55
C THR A 95 -10.46 1.69 -21.86
N SER A 96 -11.63 2.16 -22.31
CA SER A 96 -12.73 1.29 -22.75
C SER A 96 -12.80 1.17 -24.26
N THR A 97 -13.06 -0.03 -24.76
CA THR A 97 -13.41 -0.30 -26.15
C THR A 97 -14.62 -1.21 -26.21
N THR A 98 -15.64 -0.79 -26.97
CA THR A 98 -16.84 -1.60 -27.20
C THR A 98 -16.83 -2.14 -28.62
N THR A 99 -17.00 -3.45 -28.74
CA THR A 99 -17.02 -4.18 -30.01
C THR A 99 -18.38 -4.85 -30.16
N ALA A 100 -18.77 -5.21 -31.38
CA ALA A 100 -20.05 -5.88 -31.67
C ALA A 100 -20.33 -7.18 -30.87
N GLY A 101 -19.35 -7.71 -30.13
CA GLY A 101 -19.48 -8.90 -29.28
C GLY A 101 -19.16 -8.68 -27.79
N GLY A 102 -19.00 -7.44 -27.32
CA GLY A 102 -18.74 -7.17 -25.90
C GLY A 102 -17.98 -5.87 -25.63
N TYR A 103 -17.40 -5.79 -24.44
CA TYR A 103 -16.63 -4.65 -23.97
C TYR A 103 -15.22 -5.07 -23.55
N SER A 104 -14.28 -4.16 -23.59
CA SER A 104 -12.97 -4.34 -22.99
C SER A 104 -12.61 -3.09 -22.21
N VAL A 105 -12.22 -3.25 -20.96
CA VAL A 105 -11.73 -2.16 -20.11
C VAL A 105 -10.32 -2.51 -19.66
N THR A 106 -9.36 -1.68 -20.02
CA THR A 106 -7.94 -1.90 -19.71
C THR A 106 -7.40 -0.76 -18.86
N THR A 107 -6.60 -1.11 -17.87
CA THR A 107 -5.83 -0.17 -17.05
C THR A 107 -4.50 -0.80 -16.63
N SER A 108 -3.55 -0.01 -16.15
CA SER A 108 -2.27 -0.50 -15.64
C SER A 108 -2.10 -0.16 -14.17
N ALA A 109 -1.70 -1.15 -13.37
CA ALA A 109 -1.45 -1.02 -11.95
C ALA A 109 -0.19 -1.81 -11.58
N GLY A 110 0.73 -1.20 -10.82
CA GLY A 110 1.96 -1.88 -10.36
C GLY A 110 2.80 -2.50 -11.49
N GLY A 111 2.79 -1.91 -12.68
CA GLY A 111 3.50 -2.43 -13.87
C GLY A 111 2.81 -3.61 -14.58
N VAL A 112 1.61 -3.99 -14.17
CA VAL A 112 0.77 -5.02 -14.79
C VAL A 112 -0.37 -4.36 -15.55
N THR A 113 -0.69 -4.88 -16.74
CA THR A 113 -1.91 -4.48 -17.47
C THR A 113 -3.05 -5.39 -17.04
N VAL A 114 -4.12 -4.81 -16.51
CA VAL A 114 -5.33 -5.54 -16.10
C VAL A 114 -6.42 -5.23 -17.10
N THR A 115 -6.99 -6.28 -17.70
CA THR A 115 -8.04 -6.18 -18.72
C THR A 115 -9.28 -6.92 -18.29
N LEU A 116 -10.39 -6.21 -18.22
CA LEU A 116 -11.72 -6.75 -18.04
C LEU A 116 -12.36 -7.00 -19.41
N THR A 117 -12.94 -8.19 -19.57
CA THR A 117 -13.74 -8.63 -20.73
C THR A 117 -15.01 -9.32 -20.21
N PRO A 118 -16.01 -9.63 -21.06
CA PRO A 118 -17.17 -10.42 -20.62
C PRO A 118 -16.79 -11.81 -20.08
N GLY A 119 -15.62 -12.34 -20.47
CA GLY A 119 -15.09 -13.60 -19.95
C GLY A 119 -14.40 -13.48 -18.59
N GLY A 120 -14.34 -12.28 -18.01
CA GLY A 120 -13.71 -11.98 -16.72
C GLY A 120 -12.48 -11.08 -16.82
N ILE A 121 -11.75 -11.00 -15.72
CA ILE A 121 -10.56 -10.16 -15.55
C ILE A 121 -9.31 -10.99 -15.82
N SER A 122 -8.44 -10.49 -16.69
CA SER A 122 -7.14 -11.07 -17.02
C SER A 122 -6.01 -10.08 -16.73
N GLU A 123 -4.82 -10.62 -16.47
CA GLU A 123 -3.61 -9.84 -16.18
C GLU A 123 -2.54 -10.20 -17.21
N SER A 124 -1.85 -9.19 -17.73
CA SER A 124 -0.64 -9.35 -18.53
C SER A 124 0.46 -8.47 -17.96
N THR A 125 1.57 -9.10 -17.57
CA THR A 125 2.83 -8.39 -17.36
C THR A 125 3.46 -8.16 -18.73
N ASN A 126 4.01 -6.97 -18.98
CA ASN A 126 4.87 -6.74 -20.14
C ASN A 126 6.24 -7.40 -19.92
#